data_AF-V4BQU4-F1
#
_entry.id   AF-V4BQU4-F1
#
_cell.length_a   1.000
_cell.length_b   1.000
_cell.length_c   1.000
_cell.angle_alpha   90.00
_cell.angle_beta   90.00
_cell.angle_gamma   90.00
#
_symmetry.space_group_name_H-M   'P 1'
#
loop_
_entity.id
_entity.type
_entity.pdbx_description
1 polymer ?
#
loop_
_entity_poly.entity_id
_entity_poly.type
_entity_poly.pdbx_seq_one_letter_code
_entity_poly.pdbx_strand_id
1 'polypeptide(L)'
;IQISHDDFDNILNIHVIQARNLKPRDLNGLSDPFVKIYLLPGRGAENKRRTKHIARTLNPEWHQTLIFPNLATEELKNKVLEITVWDYDRFKSNDFLGELIIELDEKAFLDNKPHWYPLRDH
;
A
#
# COMPACT_ATOMS: atom_id res chain seq x y z
N ILE A 1 -5.51 -1.32 6.29
CA ILE A 1 -5.16 -0.04 5.63
C ILE A 1 -6.35 0.90 5.77
N GLN A 2 -6.12 2.19 5.92
CA GLN A 2 -7.16 3.21 6.01
C GLN A 2 -6.91 4.21 4.88
N ILE A 3 -7.96 4.57 4.15
CA ILE A 3 -7.86 5.51 3.03
C ILE A 3 -8.86 6.64 3.28
N SER A 4 -8.41 7.87 3.08
CA SER A 4 -9.25 9.05 3.17
C SER A 4 -8.85 10.06 2.12
N HIS A 5 -9.83 10.80 1.63
CA HIS A 5 -9.62 11.86 0.67
C HIS A 5 -10.12 13.18 1.25
N ASP A 6 -9.28 14.20 1.14
CA ASP A 6 -9.62 15.57 1.49
C ASP A 6 -10.02 16.31 0.22
N ASP A 7 -11.32 16.55 0.04
CA ASP A 7 -11.86 17.25 -1.13
C ASP A 7 -11.44 18.74 -1.16
N PHE A 8 -11.12 19.34 -0.01
CA PHE A 8 -10.77 20.76 0.08
C PHE A 8 -9.32 20.98 -0.36
N ASP A 9 -8.40 20.18 0.18
CA ASP A 9 -6.97 20.25 -0.15
C ASP A 9 -6.60 19.41 -1.39
N ASN A 10 -7.53 18.61 -1.93
CA ASN A 10 -7.29 17.65 -3.01
C ASN A 10 -6.17 16.67 -2.66
N ILE A 11 -6.24 16.08 -1.47
CA ILE A 11 -5.20 15.19 -0.93
C ILE A 11 -5.77 13.81 -0.65
N LEU A 12 -5.15 12.77 -1.20
CA LEU A 12 -5.43 11.39 -0.84
C LEU A 12 -4.43 10.91 0.21
N ASN A 13 -4.96 10.52 1.36
CA ASN A 13 -4.22 9.99 2.50
C ASN A 13 -4.40 8.47 2.55
N ILE A 14 -3.29 7.74 2.56
CA ILE A 14 -3.29 6.29 2.66
C ILE A 14 -2.48 5.88 3.89
N HIS A 15 -3.19 5.50 4.94
CA HIS A 15 -2.59 5.06 6.18
C HIS A 15 -2.39 3.54 6.16
N VAL A 16 -1.13 3.15 5.98
CA VAL A 16 -0.66 1.77 6.04
C VAL A 16 -0.38 1.43 7.50
N ILE A 17 -1.33 0.73 8.12
CA ILE A 17 -1.29 0.40 9.55
C ILE A 17 -0.41 -0.83 9.77
N GLN A 18 -0.87 -1.99 9.31
CA GLN A 18 -0.20 -3.27 9.54
C GLN A 18 -0.61 -4.31 8.49
N ALA A 19 0.18 -5.38 8.39
CA ALA A 19 -0.20 -6.64 7.76
C ALA A 19 -0.03 -7.78 8.76
N ARG A 20 -0.71 -8.90 8.50
CA ARG A 20 -0.64 -10.09 9.36
C ARG A 20 -0.61 -11.34 8.51
N ASN A 21 0.01 -12.40 9.05
CA ASN A 21 0.14 -13.69 8.38
C ASN A 21 0.75 -13.59 6.98
N LEU A 22 1.81 -12.79 6.82
CA LEU A 22 2.56 -12.76 5.57
C LEU A 22 3.25 -14.12 5.34
N LYS A 23 3.37 -14.50 4.07
CA LYS A 23 4.06 -15.74 3.69
C LYS A 23 5.55 -15.59 4.02
N PRO A 24 6.16 -16.52 4.78
CA PRO A 24 7.60 -16.50 4.99
C PRO A 24 8.30 -16.79 3.66
N ARG A 25 9.18 -15.88 3.24
CA ARG A 25 10.01 -16.06 2.04
C ARG A 25 11.48 -16.31 2.37
N ASP A 26 12.00 -15.76 3.47
CA ASP A 26 13.38 -16.04 3.85
C ASP A 26 13.58 -17.47 4.35
N LEU A 27 14.79 -17.99 4.09
CA LEU A 27 15.28 -19.26 4.63
C LEU A 27 15.25 -19.34 6.17
N ASN A 28 15.25 -18.19 6.84
CA ASN A 28 15.16 -18.08 8.30
C ASN A 28 13.71 -18.13 8.81
N GLY A 29 12.71 -18.25 7.92
CA GLY A 29 11.29 -18.23 8.26
C GLY A 29 10.75 -16.85 8.64
N LEU A 30 11.52 -15.78 8.37
CA LEU A 30 11.15 -14.40 8.61
C LEU A 30 11.04 -13.66 7.27
N SER A 31 10.61 -12.41 7.31
CA SER A 31 10.59 -11.50 6.17
C SER A 31 10.88 -10.09 6.68
N ASP A 32 11.35 -9.23 5.80
CA ASP A 32 11.54 -7.80 5.96
C ASP A 32 10.47 -7.02 5.13
N PRO A 33 9.16 -7.18 5.41
CA PRO A 33 8.11 -6.68 4.55
C PRO A 33 8.03 -5.15 4.48
N PHE A 34 7.77 -4.64 3.28
CA PHE A 34 7.42 -3.26 3.02
C PHE A 34 6.26 -3.15 2.03
N VAL A 35 5.53 -2.05 2.11
CA VAL A 35 4.41 -1.75 1.22
C VAL A 35 4.83 -0.71 0.20
N LYS A 36 4.45 -0.93 -1.05
CA LYS A 36 4.68 -0.04 -2.17
C LYS A 36 3.34 0.26 -2.82
N ILE A 37 3.03 1.53 -2.95
CA ILE A 37 1.76 2.01 -3.49
C ILE A 37 2.04 2.77 -4.78
N TYR A 38 1.31 2.40 -5.84
CA TYR A 38 1.26 3.12 -7.10
C TYR A 38 -0.15 3.67 -7.33
N LEU A 39 -0.20 4.88 -7.85
CA LEU A 39 -1.44 5.49 -8.29
C LEU A 39 -1.52 5.45 -9.82
N LEU A 40 -2.26 4.47 -10.33
CA LEU A 40 -2.44 4.25 -11.76
C LEU A 40 -3.47 5.23 -12.37
N PRO A 41 -3.32 5.62 -13.65
CA PRO A 41 -2.36 5.12 -14.64
C PRO A 41 -0.91 5.65 -14.49
N GLY A 42 -0.65 6.50 -13.50
CA GLY A 42 0.67 7.08 -13.25
C GLY A 42 1.71 6.06 -12.76
N ARG A 43 2.70 5.72 -13.59
CA ARG A 43 3.87 4.91 -13.19
C ARG A 43 5.13 5.73 -12.89
N GLY A 44 5.02 7.06 -12.93
CA GLY A 44 6.09 7.99 -12.59
C GLY A 44 6.46 7.99 -11.11
N ALA A 45 7.60 8.60 -10.79
CA ALA A 45 8.07 8.72 -9.40
C ALA A 45 7.10 9.52 -8.50
N GLU A 46 6.37 10.46 -9.08
CA GLU A 46 5.35 11.27 -8.38
C GLU A 46 4.18 10.42 -7.85
N ASN A 47 3.82 9.35 -8.57
CA ASN A 47 2.69 8.46 -8.29
C ASN A 47 3.10 7.22 -7.50
N LYS A 48 4.34 7.16 -7.03
CA LYS A 48 4.89 6.05 -6.26
C LYS A 48 5.14 6.49 -4.83
N ARG A 49 4.64 5.72 -3.87
CA ARG A 49 4.99 5.84 -2.45
C ARG A 49 5.37 4.49 -1.89
N ARG A 50 6.18 4.46 -0.86
CA ARG A 50 6.54 3.23 -0.15
C ARG A 50 6.67 3.48 1.33
N THR A 51 6.36 2.47 2.12
CA THR A 51 6.63 2.50 3.56
C THR A 51 8.09 2.14 3.85
N LYS A 52 8.51 2.36 5.10
CA LYS A 52 9.72 1.73 5.62
C LYS A 52 9.53 0.21 5.67
N HIS A 53 10.60 -0.56 5.47
CA HIS A 53 10.55 -1.99 5.74
C HIS A 53 10.61 -2.22 7.25
N ILE A 54 9.99 -3.29 7.73
CA ILE A 54 10.13 -3.74 9.11
C ILE A 54 10.84 -5.07 9.08
N ALA A 55 12.01 -5.12 9.70
CA ALA A 55 12.83 -6.31 9.62
C ALA A 55 12.29 -7.44 10.48
N ARG A 56 12.47 -8.69 10.02
CA ARG A 56 12.32 -9.92 10.80
C ARG A 56 10.93 -10.13 11.38
N THR A 57 9.88 -9.89 10.60
CA THR A 57 8.48 -10.08 11.03
C THR A 57 7.56 -10.53 9.91
N LEU A 58 6.62 -11.43 10.24
CA LEU A 58 5.49 -11.80 9.37
C LEU A 58 4.22 -10.99 9.68
N ASN A 59 4.27 -10.15 10.72
CA ASN A 59 3.19 -9.29 11.17
C ASN A 59 3.71 -7.85 11.35
N PRO A 60 4.09 -7.17 10.25
CA PRO A 60 4.62 -5.82 10.32
C PRO A 60 3.55 -4.79 10.70
N GLU A 61 3.93 -3.84 11.55
CA GLU A 61 3.13 -2.68 11.96
C GLU A 61 3.83 -1.39 11.52
N TRP A 62 3.48 -0.88 10.33
CA TRP A 62 4.11 0.30 9.75
C TRP A 62 3.63 1.63 10.34
N HIS A 63 2.34 1.74 10.70
CA HIS A 63 1.71 2.97 11.17
C HIS A 63 2.14 4.22 10.36
N GLN A 64 2.17 4.09 9.04
CA GLN A 64 2.72 5.11 8.15
C GLN A 64 1.65 5.63 7.19
N THR A 65 1.48 6.95 7.17
CA THR A 65 0.59 7.63 6.22
C THR A 65 1.37 8.08 4.99
N LEU A 66 0.91 7.64 3.82
CA LEU A 66 1.42 8.01 2.51
C LEU A 66 0.45 9.00 1.88
N ILE A 67 0.98 10.15 1.48
CA ILE A 67 0.20 11.30 1.02
C ILE A 67 0.41 11.47 -0.49
N PHE A 68 -0.70 11.61 -1.21
CA PHE A 68 -0.74 11.94 -2.63
C PHE A 68 -1.48 13.28 -2.80
N PRO A 69 -0.75 14.38 -3.02
CA PRO A 69 -1.33 15.69 -3.25
C PRO A 69 -1.84 15.85 -4.69
N ASN A 70 -2.63 16.90 -4.93
CA ASN A 70 -3.16 17.26 -6.25
C ASN A 70 -4.03 16.17 -6.88
N LEU A 71 -4.92 15.59 -6.08
CA LEU A 71 -5.91 14.61 -6.52
C LEU A 71 -7.30 15.14 -6.26
N ALA A 72 -7.96 15.63 -7.31
CA ALA A 72 -9.36 15.99 -7.23
C ALA A 72 -10.26 14.74 -7.18
N THR A 73 -11.42 14.85 -6.55
CA THR A 73 -12.42 13.77 -6.42
C THR A 73 -12.86 13.23 -7.78
N GLU A 74 -12.91 14.09 -8.80
CA GLU A 74 -13.27 13.72 -10.17
C GLU A 74 -12.17 12.86 -10.84
N GLU A 75 -10.91 13.13 -10.51
CA GLU A 75 -9.79 12.33 -11.00
C GLU A 75 -9.68 10.98 -10.30
N LEU A 76 -10.03 10.91 -9.00
CA LEU A 76 -10.01 9.66 -8.24
C LEU A 76 -10.84 8.57 -8.90
N LYS A 77 -12.00 8.90 -9.47
CA LYS A 77 -12.88 7.93 -10.16
C LYS A 77 -12.21 7.16 -11.29
N ASN A 78 -11.20 7.76 -11.93
CA ASN A 78 -10.46 7.13 -13.02
C ASN A 78 -9.09 6.60 -12.58
N LYS A 79 -8.80 6.60 -11.27
CA LYS A 79 -7.52 6.16 -10.71
C LYS A 79 -7.68 4.88 -9.91
N VAL A 80 -6.61 4.10 -9.92
CA VAL A 80 -6.54 2.83 -9.23
C VAL A 80 -5.32 2.83 -8.32
N LEU A 81 -5.53 2.49 -7.05
CA LEU A 81 -4.45 2.24 -6.12
C LEU A 81 -3.98 0.80 -6.25
N GLU A 82 -2.76 0.64 -6.72
CA GLU A 82 -2.05 -0.63 -6.71
C GLU A 82 -1.15 -0.66 -5.48
N ILE A 83 -1.51 -1.49 -4.51
CA ILE A 83 -0.79 -1.68 -3.26
C ILE A 83 -0.12 -3.04 -3.32
N THR A 84 1.21 -3.06 -3.35
CA THR A 84 2.00 -4.28 -3.42
C THR A 84 2.85 -4.43 -2.17
N VAL A 85 2.88 -5.64 -1.62
CA VAL A 85 3.70 -5.99 -0.47
C VAL A 85 4.88 -6.80 -0.96
N TRP A 86 6.07 -6.41 -0.51
CA TRP A 86 7.34 -6.98 -0.94
C TRP A 86 8.17 -7.32 0.28
N ASP A 87 8.94 -8.37 0.18
CA ASP A 87 10.00 -8.72 1.12
C ASP A 87 11.29 -8.01 0.72
N TYR A 88 11.93 -7.30 1.65
CA TYR A 88 13.19 -6.62 1.36
C TYR A 88 14.37 -7.56 1.60
N ASP A 89 14.95 -8.06 0.52
CA ASP A 89 16.16 -8.88 0.59
C ASP A 89 17.41 -8.02 0.43
N ARG A 90 18.28 -8.02 1.44
CA ARG A 90 19.58 -7.31 1.37
C ARG A 90 20.54 -7.95 0.35
N PHE A 91 20.44 -9.25 0.14
CA PHE A 91 21.40 -10.04 -0.64
C PHE A 91 20.82 -10.65 -1.93
N LYS A 92 19.51 -10.47 -2.17
CA LYS A 92 18.78 -11.00 -3.33
C LYS A 92 17.82 -9.95 -3.88
N SER A 93 17.15 -10.28 -4.98
CA SER A 93 16.00 -9.51 -5.44
C SER A 93 14.86 -9.64 -4.44
N ASN A 94 14.17 -8.53 -4.17
CA ASN A 94 13.00 -8.50 -3.29
C ASN A 94 11.93 -9.52 -3.73
N ASP A 95 11.46 -10.34 -2.82
CA ASP A 95 10.38 -11.29 -3.07
C ASP A 95 9.01 -10.60 -3.04
N PHE A 96 8.13 -10.96 -3.97
CA PHE A 96 6.75 -10.47 -3.97
C PHE A 96 5.90 -11.28 -2.98
N LEU A 97 5.22 -10.60 -2.06
CA LEU A 97 4.40 -11.22 -1.02
C LEU A 97 2.90 -11.17 -1.33
N GLY A 98 2.47 -10.21 -2.15
CA GLY A 98 1.11 -10.11 -2.62
C GLY A 98 0.72 -8.69 -3.04
N GLU A 99 -0.44 -8.58 -3.67
CA GLU A 99 -1.00 -7.31 -4.13
C GLU A 99 -2.44 -7.09 -3.69
N LEU A 100 -2.83 -5.83 -3.73
CA LEU A 100 -4.16 -5.33 -3.48
C LEU A 100 -4.41 -4.18 -4.45
N ILE A 101 -5.43 -4.34 -5.27
CA ILE A 101 -5.85 -3.33 -6.24
C ILE A 101 -7.17 -2.76 -5.74
N ILE A 102 -7.22 -1.43 -5.56
CA ILE A 102 -8.41 -0.71 -5.11
C ILE A 102 -8.75 0.36 -6.15
N GLU A 103 -9.94 0.27 -6.72
CA GLU A 103 -10.48 1.29 -7.60
C GLU A 103 -11.03 2.44 -6.74
N LEU A 104 -10.56 3.66 -6.99
CA LEU A 104 -10.93 4.83 -6.19
C LEU A 104 -12.28 5.44 -6.58
N ASP A 105 -12.98 4.84 -7.54
CA ASP A 105 -14.37 5.21 -7.90
C ASP A 105 -15.35 4.94 -6.75
N GLU A 106 -15.10 3.87 -5.99
CA GLU A 106 -15.95 3.51 -4.87
C GLU A 106 -15.59 4.33 -3.62
N LYS A 107 -16.46 5.31 -3.31
CA LYS A 107 -16.41 6.08 -2.05
C LYS A 107 -16.42 5.20 -0.80
N ALA A 108 -16.84 3.94 -0.91
CA ALA A 108 -16.80 2.97 0.18
C ALA A 108 -15.39 2.80 0.77
N PHE A 109 -14.35 2.97 -0.04
CA PHE A 109 -12.96 2.86 0.41
C PHE A 109 -12.42 4.15 1.05
N LEU A 110 -13.07 5.29 0.82
CA LEU A 110 -12.67 6.61 1.31
C LEU A 110 -13.35 6.98 2.65
N ASP A 111 -13.84 6.00 3.40
CA ASP A 111 -14.61 6.19 4.62
C ASP A 111 -13.77 6.60 5.85
N ASN A 112 -12.45 6.81 5.65
CA ASN A 112 -11.49 7.12 6.69
C ASN A 112 -11.43 6.08 7.82
N LYS A 113 -11.84 4.83 7.55
CA LYS A 113 -11.77 3.73 8.51
C LYS A 113 -10.71 2.72 8.14
N PRO A 114 -10.13 2.03 9.14
CA PRO A 114 -9.22 0.93 8.89
C PRO A 114 -9.98 -0.31 8.42
N HIS A 115 -9.61 -0.78 7.24
CA HIS A 115 -10.14 -2.01 6.64
C HIS A 115 -9.04 -3.05 6.44
N TRP A 116 -9.43 -4.32 6.60
CA TRP A 116 -8.59 -5.46 6.29
C TRP A 116 -8.88 -5.93 4.87
N TYR A 117 -7.82 -6.12 4.09
CA TYR A 117 -7.91 -6.64 2.73
C TYR A 117 -7.05 -7.89 2.59
N PRO A 118 -7.57 -8.95 1.95
CA PRO A 118 -6.76 -10.09 1.59
C PRO A 118 -5.78 -9.69 0.48
N LEU A 119 -4.51 -10.06 0.64
CA LEU A 119 -3.52 -9.93 -0.42
C LEU A 119 -3.74 -11.05 -1.45
N ARG A 120 -3.75 -10.69 -2.72
CA ARG A 120 -3.78 -11.64 -3.83
C ARG A 120 -2.36 -12.07 -4.17
N ASP A 121 -2.20 -13.36 -4.42
CA ASP A 121 -1.01 -13.90 -5.07
C ASP A 121 -1.21 -13.85 -6.58
N HIS A 122 -0.14 -13.96 -7.36
CA HIS A 122 -0.18 -13.88 -8.82
C HIS A 122 -0.29 -15.27 -9.46
#